data_AF-G3P8A5-F1
#
_entry.id   AF-G3P8A5-F1
#
_cell.length_a   1.000
_cell.length_b   1.000
_cell.length_c   1.000
_cell.angle_alpha   90.00
_cell.angle_beta   90.00
_cell.angle_gamma   90.00
#
_symmetry.space_group_name_H-M   'P 1'
#
loop_
_entity.id
_entity.type
_entity.pdbx_description
1 polymer ?
#
loop_
_entity_poly.entity_id
_entity_poly.type
_entity_poly.pdbx_seq_one_letter_code
_entity_poly.pdbx_strand_id
1 'polypeptide(L)'
;MSPHHLKINPDKTELLLFPGKDLLTQDLTVNFGNSVLTPTLTAKNLGVTLDSQLSLTPNITATTRSCRYTLYNIRRIRPLLTQKAAQVLIQALVISRLDYCNSLLAGLPATAIPPLQLIQNAAARLVFNLPKFSHTTPLLRSLHWLPVAARIQFKTLVLTYHAANGSGPAYIQDMVKPDIPTRTLRSASAKLLVPPSLRAKHLTRSRLFAVPAPKWWSELSEDTRTAESLHIFRRKLKTHLFRLD
;
A
#
# COMPACT_ATOMS: atom_id res chain seq x y z
N MET A 1 8.57 -9.30 39.91
CA MET A 1 7.64 -8.45 39.10
C MET A 1 8.39 -8.03 37.85
N SER A 2 7.71 -7.86 36.70
CA SER A 2 8.38 -7.31 35.52
C SER A 2 8.90 -5.89 35.84
N PRO A 3 10.06 -5.48 35.29
CA PRO A 3 10.69 -4.19 35.63
C PRO A 3 9.83 -2.96 35.32
N HIS A 4 8.78 -3.13 34.52
CA HIS A 4 7.85 -2.07 34.13
C HIS A 4 6.43 -2.28 34.66
N HIS A 5 6.20 -3.25 35.55
CA HIS A 5 4.88 -3.57 36.11
C HIS A 5 3.79 -3.88 35.06
N LEU A 6 4.18 -4.24 33.84
CA LEU A 6 3.26 -4.64 32.77
C LEU A 6 3.13 -6.17 32.70
N LYS A 7 1.89 -6.63 32.49
CA LYS A 7 1.55 -8.04 32.22
C LYS A 7 1.13 -8.19 30.77
N ILE A 8 1.83 -9.05 30.03
CA ILE A 8 1.54 -9.33 28.63
C ILE A 8 0.39 -10.35 28.56
N ASN A 9 -0.50 -10.20 27.57
CA ASN A 9 -1.64 -11.09 27.37
C ASN A 9 -1.27 -12.20 26.37
N PRO A 10 -1.11 -13.46 26.82
CA PRO A 10 -0.71 -14.55 25.94
C PRO A 10 -1.76 -14.85 24.85
N ASP A 11 -3.05 -14.71 25.15
CA ASP A 11 -4.15 -14.99 24.20
C ASP A 11 -4.18 -14.04 23.01
N LYS A 12 -3.55 -12.86 23.14
CA LYS A 12 -3.43 -11.86 22.06
C LYS A 12 -2.03 -11.83 21.43
N THR A 13 -1.12 -12.70 21.87
CA THR A 13 0.26 -12.72 21.41
C THR A 13 0.44 -13.83 20.38
N GLU A 14 0.81 -13.45 19.15
CA GLU A 14 1.02 -14.39 18.04
C GLU A 14 2.51 -14.39 17.65
N LEU A 15 3.06 -15.57 17.38
CA LEU A 15 4.42 -15.73 16.87
C LEU A 15 4.39 -15.91 15.35
N LEU A 16 4.74 -14.88 14.60
CA LEU A 16 4.82 -14.96 13.12
C LEU A 16 6.28 -15.09 12.67
N LEU A 17 6.59 -16.17 11.95
CA LEU A 17 7.92 -16.42 11.42
C LEU A 17 8.02 -15.97 9.95
N PHE A 18 9.07 -15.21 9.62
CA PHE A 18 9.41 -14.81 8.25
C PHE A 18 10.66 -15.56 7.77
N PRO A 19 10.51 -16.70 7.09
CA PRO A 19 11.65 -17.50 6.67
C PRO A 19 12.39 -16.83 5.49
N GLY A 20 13.72 -16.71 5.60
CA GLY A 20 14.58 -16.13 4.57
C GLY A 20 14.91 -17.06 3.39
N LYS A 21 14.75 -18.37 3.60
CA LYS A 21 14.80 -19.47 2.60
C LYS A 21 13.61 -20.39 2.89
N ASP A 22 13.23 -21.28 1.97
CA ASP A 22 12.22 -22.33 2.18
C ASP A 22 12.69 -23.37 3.22
N LEU A 23 12.94 -22.92 4.44
CA LEU A 23 13.12 -23.76 5.61
C LEU A 23 11.73 -24.15 6.07
N LEU A 24 11.46 -25.45 6.00
CA LEU A 24 10.37 -26.09 6.72
C LEU A 24 10.37 -25.54 8.14
N THR A 25 9.21 -25.06 8.57
CA THR A 25 8.87 -24.73 9.96
C THR A 25 9.54 -25.72 10.90
N GLN A 26 10.69 -25.35 11.46
CA GLN A 26 11.21 -26.03 12.64
C GLN A 26 10.22 -25.75 13.77
N ASP A 27 10.10 -26.69 14.71
CA ASP A 27 9.28 -26.63 15.92
C ASP A 27 9.77 -25.52 16.86
N LEU A 28 9.68 -24.27 16.40
CA LEU A 28 10.04 -23.05 17.12
C LEU A 28 8.95 -22.78 18.13
N THR A 29 9.11 -23.37 19.31
CA THR A 29 8.27 -23.10 20.47
C THR A 29 8.95 -22.04 21.31
N VAL A 30 8.23 -20.97 21.62
CA VAL A 30 8.71 -19.92 22.52
C VAL A 30 7.91 -20.01 23.81
N ASN A 31 8.60 -20.36 24.91
CA ASN A 31 7.99 -20.34 26.23
C ASN A 31 7.79 -18.89 26.66
N PHE A 32 6.54 -18.52 26.87
CA PHE A 32 6.11 -17.18 27.23
C PHE A 32 5.34 -17.22 28.55
N GLY A 33 6.05 -17.06 29.67
CA GLY A 33 5.49 -17.26 31.00
C GLY A 33 4.99 -18.69 31.17
N ASN A 34 3.68 -18.85 31.43
CA ASN A 34 3.02 -20.15 31.56
C ASN A 34 2.39 -20.65 30.25
N SER A 35 2.58 -19.94 29.14
CA SER A 35 2.02 -20.29 27.83
C SER A 35 3.12 -20.61 26.84
N VAL A 36 2.91 -21.60 25.98
CA VAL A 36 3.81 -21.94 24.88
C VAL A 36 3.25 -21.30 23.61
N LEU A 37 4.03 -20.42 22.98
CA LEU A 37 3.67 -19.82 21.70
C LEU A 37 4.22 -20.67 20.57
N THR A 38 3.33 -21.11 19.69
CA THR A 38 3.66 -21.81 18.46
C THR A 38 3.59 -20.87 17.26
N PRO A 39 4.37 -21.09 16.18
CA PRO A 39 4.35 -20.22 15.02
C PRO A 39 2.98 -20.25 14.33
N THR A 40 2.41 -19.08 14.05
CA THR A 40 1.19 -18.92 13.27
C THR A 40 1.53 -18.58 11.81
N LEU A 41 0.67 -18.99 10.87
CA LEU A 41 0.86 -18.69 9.44
C LEU A 41 0.51 -17.24 9.09
N THR A 42 -0.36 -16.63 9.89
CA THR A 42 -0.81 -15.25 9.71
C THR A 42 -0.92 -14.56 11.05
N ALA A 43 -0.63 -13.26 11.08
CA ALA A 43 -0.87 -12.42 12.25
C ALA A 43 -1.47 -11.07 11.84
N LYS A 44 -2.32 -10.50 12.71
CA LYS A 44 -2.97 -9.22 12.44
C LYS A 44 -2.29 -8.08 13.19
N ASN A 45 -1.77 -7.10 12.45
CA ASN A 45 -1.16 -5.90 13.01
C ASN A 45 -1.85 -4.64 12.48
N LEU A 46 -2.35 -3.79 13.38
CA LEU A 46 -3.05 -2.54 13.06
C LEU A 46 -4.08 -2.68 11.92
N GLY A 47 -4.86 -3.76 11.90
CA GLY A 47 -5.88 -3.99 10.87
C GLY A 47 -5.40 -4.69 9.61
N VAL A 48 -4.09 -4.90 9.42
CA VAL A 48 -3.51 -5.61 8.28
C VAL A 48 -3.16 -7.03 8.68
N THR A 49 -3.61 -8.02 7.89
CA THR A 49 -3.23 -9.42 8.10
C THR A 49 -1.96 -9.76 7.30
N LEU A 50 -0.86 -10.00 8.01
CA LEU A 50 0.41 -10.43 7.45
C LEU A 50 0.45 -11.95 7.41
N ASP A 51 0.95 -12.52 6.31
CA ASP A 51 1.26 -13.94 6.17
C ASP A 51 2.78 -14.17 6.23
N SER A 52 3.20 -15.39 6.55
CA SER A 52 4.62 -15.76 6.65
C SER A 52 5.44 -15.49 5.38
N GLN A 53 4.80 -15.48 4.21
CA GLN A 53 5.42 -15.19 2.91
C GLN A 53 5.33 -13.73 2.46
N LEU A 54 4.74 -12.84 3.29
CA LEU A 54 4.48 -11.44 2.97
C LEU A 54 3.79 -11.26 1.59
N SER A 55 2.91 -12.20 1.22
CA SER A 55 2.10 -12.09 0.00
C SER A 55 0.93 -11.13 0.17
N LEU A 56 0.52 -10.88 1.41
CA LEU A 56 -0.66 -10.09 1.79
C LEU A 56 -1.97 -10.62 1.19
N THR A 57 -1.99 -11.85 0.68
CA THR A 57 -3.17 -12.50 0.10
C THR A 57 -4.34 -12.56 1.10
N PRO A 58 -4.13 -12.93 2.39
CA PRO A 58 -5.19 -12.90 3.38
C PRO A 58 -5.77 -11.49 3.59
N ASN A 59 -4.91 -10.46 3.59
CA ASN A 59 -5.35 -9.08 3.74
C ASN A 59 -6.16 -8.59 2.53
N ILE A 60 -5.68 -8.87 1.31
CA ILE A 60 -6.37 -8.51 0.07
C ILE A 60 -7.73 -9.20 0.00
N THR A 61 -7.81 -10.48 0.35
CA THR A 61 -9.08 -11.24 0.33
C THR A 61 -10.06 -10.74 1.39
N ALA A 62 -9.60 -10.45 2.61
CA ALA A 62 -10.43 -9.87 3.68
C ALA A 62 -10.97 -8.48 3.29
N THR A 63 -10.10 -7.59 2.80
CA THR A 63 -10.47 -6.27 2.30
C THR A 63 -11.48 -6.39 1.16
N THR A 64 -11.22 -7.30 0.22
CA THR A 64 -12.08 -7.53 -0.93
C THR A 64 -13.48 -8.00 -0.51
N ARG A 65 -13.55 -8.94 0.43
CA ARG A 65 -14.81 -9.45 0.99
C ARG A 65 -15.60 -8.32 1.67
N SER A 66 -14.96 -7.54 2.52
CA SER A 66 -15.58 -6.41 3.22
C SER A 66 -16.13 -5.35 2.25
N CYS A 67 -15.35 -4.99 1.23
CA CYS A 67 -15.78 -4.03 0.21
C CYS A 67 -16.93 -4.57 -0.64
N ARG A 68 -16.93 -5.86 -1.02
CA ARG A 68 -18.05 -6.48 -1.75
C ARG A 68 -19.34 -6.47 -0.94
N TYR A 69 -19.27 -6.81 0.34
CA TYR A 69 -20.42 -6.73 1.25
C TYR A 69 -20.97 -5.30 1.32
N THR A 70 -20.09 -4.31 1.45
CA THR A 70 -20.47 -2.90 1.47
C THR A 70 -21.13 -2.47 0.16
N LEU A 71 -20.53 -2.81 -0.99
CA LEU A 71 -21.11 -2.51 -2.31
C LEU A 71 -22.48 -3.15 -2.51
N TYR A 72 -22.67 -4.38 -2.04
CA TYR A 72 -23.96 -5.05 -2.08
C TYR A 72 -25.04 -4.27 -1.32
N ASN A 73 -24.74 -3.84 -0.09
CA ASN A 73 -25.66 -3.05 0.72
C ASN A 73 -25.98 -1.69 0.07
N ILE A 74 -24.96 -0.99 -0.45
CA ILE A 74 -25.15 0.28 -1.16
C ILE A 74 -26.02 0.10 -2.40
N ARG A 75 -25.85 -1.01 -3.12
CA ARG A 75 -26.63 -1.32 -4.32
C ARG A 75 -28.12 -1.45 -4.01
N ARG A 76 -28.50 -1.98 -2.84
CA ARG A 76 -29.91 -2.09 -2.42
C ARG A 76 -30.56 -0.73 -2.21
N ILE A 77 -29.83 0.22 -1.64
CA ILE A 77 -30.34 1.59 -1.40
C ILE A 77 -30.06 2.53 -2.59
N ARG A 78 -29.37 2.07 -3.63
CA ARG A 78 -28.97 2.90 -4.78
C ARG A 78 -30.13 3.66 -5.44
N PRO A 79 -31.34 3.11 -5.62
CA PRO A 79 -32.47 3.84 -6.20
C PRO A 79 -32.89 5.07 -5.40
N LEU A 80 -32.58 5.11 -4.10
CA LEU A 80 -32.94 6.19 -3.18
C LEU A 80 -31.85 7.28 -3.11
N LEU A 81 -30.71 7.10 -3.77
CA LEU A 81 -29.55 7.97 -3.66
C LEU A 81 -29.36 8.82 -4.92
N THR A 82 -29.04 10.10 -4.72
CA THR A 82 -28.45 10.92 -5.79
C THR A 82 -27.06 10.40 -6.15
N GLN A 83 -26.59 10.69 -7.37
CA GLN A 83 -25.24 10.31 -7.78
C GLN A 83 -24.16 10.87 -6.83
N LYS A 84 -24.34 12.12 -6.36
CA LYS A 84 -23.39 12.75 -5.44
C LYS A 84 -23.38 12.06 -4.07
N ALA A 85 -24.55 11.72 -3.53
CA ALA A 85 -24.64 10.97 -2.27
C ALA A 85 -24.00 9.58 -2.39
N ALA A 86 -24.28 8.87 -3.50
CA ALA A 86 -23.65 7.58 -3.79
C ALA A 86 -22.12 7.68 -3.90
N GLN A 87 -21.60 8.74 -4.53
CA GLN A 87 -20.16 9.01 -4.60
C GLN A 87 -19.53 9.18 -3.22
N VAL A 88 -20.12 10.02 -2.36
CA VAL A 88 -19.62 10.27 -1.00
C VAL A 88 -19.61 8.97 -0.18
N LEU A 89 -20.71 8.22 -0.25
CA LEU A 89 -20.86 6.98 0.50
C LEU A 89 -19.83 5.92 0.05
N ILE A 90 -19.67 5.73 -1.27
CA ILE A 90 -18.67 4.81 -1.81
C ILE A 90 -17.25 5.26 -1.46
N GLN A 91 -16.97 6.56 -1.50
CA GLN A 91 -15.66 7.08 -1.12
C GLN A 91 -15.36 6.81 0.37
N ALA A 92 -16.34 7.03 1.24
CA ALA A 92 -16.21 6.87 2.68
C ALA A 92 -16.11 5.40 3.13
N LEU A 93 -16.81 4.46 2.46
CA LEU A 93 -16.91 3.07 2.93
C LEU A 93 -16.11 2.05 2.10
N VAL A 94 -15.85 2.33 0.83
CA VAL A 94 -15.15 1.41 -0.08
C VAL A 94 -13.76 1.92 -0.40
N ILE A 95 -13.67 3.15 -0.92
CA ILE A 95 -12.38 3.72 -1.35
C ILE A 95 -11.44 3.94 -0.17
N SER A 96 -11.95 4.42 0.97
CA SER A 96 -11.17 4.54 2.22
C SER A 96 -10.53 3.23 2.65
N ARG A 97 -11.24 2.10 2.50
CA ARG A 97 -10.72 0.76 2.81
C ARG A 97 -9.69 0.29 1.80
N LEU A 98 -9.87 0.60 0.52
CA LEU A 98 -8.85 0.32 -0.51
C LEU A 98 -7.59 1.17 -0.32
N ASP A 99 -7.72 2.36 0.27
CA ASP A 99 -6.59 3.26 0.55
C ASP A 99 -5.88 2.95 1.88
N TYR A 100 -6.52 2.20 2.76
CA TYR A 100 -5.96 1.84 4.06
C TYR A 100 -4.74 0.93 3.88
N CYS A 101 -3.56 1.41 4.32
CA CYS A 101 -2.29 0.70 4.24
C CYS A 101 -1.92 0.16 2.84
N ASN A 102 -2.43 0.79 1.77
CA ASN A 102 -2.18 0.31 0.41
C ASN A 102 -0.72 0.46 -0.05
N SER A 103 0.08 1.31 0.59
CA SER A 103 1.53 1.39 0.34
C SER A 103 2.26 0.09 0.66
N LEU A 104 1.72 -0.78 1.52
CA LEU A 104 2.28 -2.10 1.80
C LEU A 104 2.16 -3.05 0.59
N LEU A 105 1.25 -2.77 -0.34
CA LEU A 105 1.08 -3.56 -1.55
C LEU A 105 2.13 -3.21 -2.63
N ALA A 106 3.01 -2.23 -2.37
CA ALA A 106 4.06 -1.85 -3.30
C ALA A 106 5.06 -3.01 -3.51
N GLY A 107 5.40 -3.27 -4.76
CA GLY A 107 6.33 -4.33 -5.13
C GLY A 107 5.75 -5.75 -5.09
N LEU A 108 4.47 -5.92 -4.75
CA LEU A 108 3.75 -7.17 -4.99
C LEU A 108 3.64 -7.47 -6.49
N PRO A 109 3.51 -8.75 -6.90
CA PRO A 109 3.29 -9.10 -8.29
C PRO A 109 1.99 -8.46 -8.80
N ALA A 110 1.97 -8.09 -10.08
CA ALA A 110 0.81 -7.46 -10.71
C ALA A 110 -0.47 -8.31 -10.59
N THR A 111 -0.35 -9.63 -10.43
CA THR A 111 -1.46 -10.55 -10.22
C THR A 111 -2.22 -10.35 -8.90
N ALA A 112 -1.64 -9.66 -7.91
CA ALA A 112 -2.27 -9.39 -6.62
C ALA A 112 -3.27 -8.22 -6.64
N ILE A 113 -3.14 -7.30 -7.61
CA ILE A 113 -3.93 -6.06 -7.72
C ILE A 113 -5.33 -6.22 -8.34
N PRO A 114 -5.56 -7.10 -9.35
CA PRO A 114 -6.85 -7.24 -10.02
C PRO A 114 -8.08 -7.37 -9.12
N PRO A 115 -8.06 -8.11 -8.00
CA PRO A 115 -9.21 -8.19 -7.09
C PRO A 115 -9.65 -6.82 -6.55
N LEU A 116 -8.69 -5.95 -6.23
CA LEU A 116 -8.94 -4.59 -5.73
C LEU A 116 -9.41 -3.67 -6.87
N GLN A 117 -8.83 -3.80 -8.06
CA GLN A 117 -9.25 -3.03 -9.23
C GLN A 117 -10.70 -3.37 -9.63
N LEU A 118 -11.10 -4.64 -9.55
CA LEU A 118 -12.48 -5.06 -9.81
C LEU A 118 -13.47 -4.41 -8.83
N ILE A 119 -13.08 -4.22 -7.56
CA ILE A 119 -13.90 -3.51 -6.58
C ILE A 119 -14.04 -2.04 -6.94
N GLN A 120 -12.92 -1.38 -7.28
CA GLN A 120 -12.96 0.02 -7.68
C GLN A 120 -13.82 0.23 -8.93
N ASN A 121 -13.72 -0.68 -9.90
CA ASN A 121 -14.52 -0.68 -11.12
C ASN A 121 -16.02 -0.87 -10.80
N ALA A 122 -16.35 -1.80 -9.91
CA ALA A 122 -17.73 -2.00 -9.46
C ALA A 122 -18.27 -0.78 -8.68
N ALA A 123 -17.43 -0.16 -7.85
CA ALA A 123 -17.73 1.07 -7.13
C ALA A 123 -18.04 2.23 -8.09
N ALA A 124 -17.20 2.46 -9.10
CA ALA A 124 -17.43 3.52 -10.08
C ALA A 124 -18.76 3.32 -10.84
N ARG A 125 -19.03 2.09 -11.31
CA ARG A 125 -20.31 1.75 -11.95
C ARG A 125 -21.50 1.99 -11.03
N LEU A 126 -21.36 1.67 -9.74
CA LEU A 126 -22.42 1.89 -8.77
C LEU A 126 -22.70 3.38 -8.52
N VAL A 127 -21.69 4.24 -8.53
CA VAL A 127 -21.88 5.70 -8.47
C VAL A 127 -22.77 6.18 -9.61
N PHE A 128 -22.46 5.78 -10.84
CA PHE A 128 -23.22 6.18 -12.04
C PHE A 128 -24.47 5.34 -12.32
N ASN A 129 -24.78 4.36 -11.46
CA ASN A 129 -25.89 3.42 -11.65
C ASN A 129 -25.85 2.66 -12.99
N LEU A 130 -24.65 2.25 -13.41
CA LEU A 130 -24.41 1.59 -14.69
C LEU A 130 -24.38 0.04 -14.56
N PRO A 131 -24.69 -0.69 -15.65
CA PRO A 131 -24.64 -2.15 -15.65
C PRO A 131 -23.22 -2.69 -15.46
N LYS A 132 -23.13 -3.99 -15.11
CA LYS A 132 -21.89 -4.68 -14.71
C LYS A 132 -20.75 -4.55 -15.75
N PHE A 133 -21.09 -4.55 -17.03
CA PHE A 133 -20.13 -4.58 -18.13
C PHE A 133 -19.82 -3.21 -18.74
N SER A 134 -20.35 -2.12 -18.17
CA SER A 134 -20.04 -0.77 -18.67
C SER A 134 -18.55 -0.46 -18.58
N HIS A 135 -18.07 0.29 -19.57
CA HIS A 135 -16.68 0.75 -19.64
C HIS A 135 -16.34 1.64 -18.43
N THR A 136 -15.23 1.38 -17.76
CA THR A 136 -14.91 1.99 -16.45
C THR A 136 -13.90 3.11 -16.51
N THR A 137 -12.99 3.10 -17.47
CA THR A 137 -11.99 4.16 -17.68
C THR A 137 -12.59 5.58 -17.70
N PRO A 138 -13.67 5.88 -18.47
CA PRO A 138 -14.28 7.22 -18.45
C PRO A 138 -14.91 7.56 -17.10
N LEU A 139 -15.42 6.56 -16.36
CA LEU A 139 -16.01 6.74 -15.04
C LEU A 139 -14.95 7.08 -14.00
N LEU A 140 -13.80 6.42 -14.05
CA LEU A 140 -12.68 6.73 -13.16
C LEU A 140 -12.13 8.13 -13.43
N ARG A 141 -12.01 8.52 -14.71
CA ARG A 141 -11.58 9.87 -15.12
C ARG A 141 -12.57 10.94 -14.65
N SER A 142 -13.88 10.75 -14.84
CA SER A 142 -14.91 11.71 -14.39
C SER A 142 -15.00 11.83 -12.87
N LEU A 143 -14.68 10.77 -12.13
CA LEU A 143 -14.58 10.79 -10.66
C LEU A 143 -13.22 11.29 -10.14
N HIS A 144 -12.26 11.55 -11.03
CA HIS A 144 -10.86 11.81 -10.69
C HIS A 144 -10.25 10.75 -9.75
N TRP A 145 -10.60 9.48 -9.99
CA TRP A 145 -10.09 8.31 -9.28
C TRP A 145 -8.95 7.67 -10.07
N LEU A 146 -7.77 7.59 -9.47
CA LEU A 146 -6.65 6.80 -10.00
C LEU A 146 -6.98 5.30 -9.91
N PRO A 147 -6.58 4.46 -10.88
CA PRO A 147 -6.57 3.01 -10.74
C PRO A 147 -5.79 2.54 -9.51
N VAL A 148 -6.11 1.37 -8.97
CA VAL A 148 -5.54 0.88 -7.69
C VAL A 148 -4.01 0.83 -7.73
N ALA A 149 -3.41 0.37 -8.84
CA ALA A 149 -1.96 0.35 -8.99
C ALA A 149 -1.34 1.75 -8.85
N ALA A 150 -1.90 2.73 -9.56
CA ALA A 150 -1.48 4.13 -9.45
C ALA A 150 -1.73 4.72 -8.05
N ARG A 151 -2.77 4.30 -7.32
CA ARG A 151 -3.00 4.72 -5.92
C ARG A 151 -1.93 4.20 -4.97
N ILE A 152 -1.49 2.96 -5.16
CA ILE A 152 -0.39 2.36 -4.40
C ILE A 152 0.89 3.15 -4.66
N GLN A 153 1.21 3.40 -5.93
CA GLN A 153 2.35 4.23 -6.33
C GLN A 153 2.28 5.63 -5.74
N PHE A 154 1.10 6.28 -5.78
CA PHE A 154 0.87 7.60 -5.20
C PHE A 154 1.21 7.62 -3.71
N LYS A 155 0.70 6.65 -2.94
CA LYS A 155 0.91 6.58 -1.48
C LYS A 155 2.35 6.26 -1.12
N THR A 156 2.99 5.36 -1.86
CA THR A 156 4.42 5.07 -1.71
C THR A 156 5.27 6.31 -1.96
N LEU A 157 5.03 7.04 -3.07
CA LEU A 157 5.78 8.24 -3.40
C LEU A 157 5.55 9.40 -2.43
N VAL A 158 4.36 9.51 -1.84
CA VAL A 158 4.11 10.47 -0.75
C VAL A 158 4.95 10.13 0.48
N LEU A 159 5.08 8.86 0.85
CA LEU A 159 6.00 8.45 1.93
C LEU A 159 7.46 8.75 1.57
N THR A 160 7.86 8.50 0.32
CA THR A 160 9.20 8.84 -0.19
C THR A 160 9.48 10.34 -0.11
N TYR A 161 8.50 11.20 -0.45
CA TYR A 161 8.64 12.65 -0.34
C TYR A 161 8.91 13.08 1.11
N HIS A 162 8.20 12.49 2.07
CA HIS A 162 8.43 12.76 3.48
C HIS A 162 9.83 12.34 3.93
N ALA A 163 10.26 11.15 3.52
CA ALA A 163 11.58 10.62 3.82
C ALA A 163 12.70 11.48 3.21
N ALA A 164 12.59 11.82 1.92
CA ALA A 164 13.58 12.61 1.19
C ALA A 164 13.73 14.05 1.71
N ASN A 165 12.68 14.62 2.31
CA ASN A 165 12.72 15.96 2.91
C ASN A 165 12.92 15.94 4.43
N GLY A 166 13.27 14.79 5.03
CA GLY A 166 13.56 14.69 6.47
C GLY A 166 12.35 14.83 7.41
N SER A 167 11.12 14.80 6.87
CA SER A 167 9.87 14.91 7.66
C SER A 167 9.22 13.56 7.99
N GLY A 168 9.74 12.47 7.44
CA GLY A 168 9.27 11.11 7.72
C GLY A 168 9.91 10.51 8.98
N PRO A 169 9.48 9.32 9.43
CA PRO A 169 10.16 8.59 10.49
C PRO A 169 11.60 8.20 10.11
N ALA A 170 12.53 8.24 11.07
CA ALA A 170 13.95 7.95 10.84
C ALA A 170 14.18 6.62 10.10
N TYR A 171 13.47 5.56 10.47
CA TYR A 171 13.60 4.25 9.83
C TYR A 171 13.20 4.24 8.34
N ILE A 172 12.34 5.15 7.87
CA ILE A 172 12.01 5.28 6.43
C ILE A 172 13.05 6.16 5.74
N GLN A 173 13.53 7.21 6.42
CA GLN A 173 14.60 8.07 5.90
C GLN A 173 15.85 7.23 5.59
N ASP A 174 16.25 6.34 6.49
CA ASP A 174 17.42 5.47 6.34
C ASP A 174 17.31 4.51 5.14
N MET A 175 16.08 4.16 4.73
CA MET A 175 15.81 3.33 3.55
C MET A 175 15.92 4.10 2.24
N VAL A 176 15.83 5.43 2.27
CA VAL A 176 15.80 6.31 1.10
C VAL A 176 17.13 7.05 0.98
N LYS A 177 18.04 6.49 0.18
CA LYS A 177 19.39 7.05 0.03
C LYS A 177 19.46 8.04 -1.14
N PRO A 178 19.89 9.30 -0.90
CA PRO A 178 20.12 10.25 -1.98
C PRO A 178 21.25 9.76 -2.89
N ASP A 179 21.10 10.02 -4.18
CA ASP A 179 22.18 9.83 -5.15
C ASP A 179 23.18 10.98 -5.02
N ILE A 180 24.36 10.68 -4.48
CA ILE A 180 25.45 11.63 -4.31
C ILE A 180 26.50 11.30 -5.39
N PRO A 181 26.50 12.01 -6.53
CA PRO A 181 27.48 11.74 -7.58
C PRO A 181 28.87 12.15 -7.09
N THR A 182 29.88 11.33 -7.43
CA THR A 182 31.29 11.60 -7.10
C THR A 182 31.89 12.79 -7.85
N ARG A 183 31.20 13.28 -8.88
CA ARG A 183 31.55 14.44 -9.70
C ARG A 183 30.39 15.42 -9.74
N THR A 184 30.66 16.71 -9.91
CA THR A 184 29.61 17.73 -10.07
C THR A 184 28.87 17.54 -11.40
N LEU A 185 27.73 16.87 -11.36
CA LEU A 185 26.85 16.63 -12.51
C LEU A 185 25.66 17.57 -12.48
N ARG A 186 25.09 17.89 -13.65
CA ARG A 186 23.83 18.65 -13.74
C ARG A 186 22.67 17.94 -13.02
N SER A 187 22.73 16.61 -12.87
CA SER A 187 21.75 15.82 -12.12
C SER A 187 21.89 15.90 -10.60
N ALA A 188 22.94 16.53 -10.07
CA ALA A 188 23.14 16.65 -8.63
C ALA A 188 22.04 17.47 -7.93
N SER A 189 21.39 18.40 -8.64
CA SER A 189 20.24 19.17 -8.13
C SER A 189 18.91 18.41 -8.18
N ALA A 190 18.84 17.28 -8.89
CA ALA A 190 17.58 16.64 -9.25
C ALA A 190 16.96 15.78 -8.13
N LYS A 191 17.57 15.71 -6.94
CA LYS A 191 17.10 14.88 -5.80
C LYS A 191 16.82 13.42 -6.21
N LEU A 192 17.73 12.79 -6.93
CA LEU A 192 17.62 11.37 -7.31
C LEU A 192 17.83 10.46 -6.10
N LEU A 193 17.26 9.25 -6.16
CA LEU A 193 17.37 8.23 -5.12
C LEU A 193 17.97 6.96 -5.70
N VAL A 194 18.88 6.36 -4.95
CA VAL A 194 19.56 5.13 -5.37
C VAL A 194 18.80 3.92 -4.84
N PRO A 195 18.36 2.99 -5.71
CA PRO A 195 17.82 1.72 -5.23
C PRO A 195 18.92 0.90 -4.56
N PRO A 196 18.62 0.12 -3.51
CA PRO A 196 19.60 -0.72 -2.85
C PRO A 196 20.21 -1.72 -3.85
N SER A 197 21.51 -1.95 -3.75
CA SER A 197 22.20 -3.00 -4.51
C SER A 197 21.72 -4.37 -4.04
N LEU A 198 20.73 -4.93 -4.74
CA LEU A 198 20.24 -6.27 -4.44
C LEU A 198 21.11 -7.31 -5.15
N ARG A 199 22.08 -7.88 -4.43
CA ARG A 199 22.95 -8.96 -4.93
C ARG A 199 22.25 -10.31 -5.15
N ALA A 200 20.93 -10.43 -4.98
CA ALA A 200 20.22 -11.70 -5.18
C ALA A 200 18.76 -11.52 -5.60
N LYS A 201 18.32 -12.37 -6.55
CA LYS A 201 16.97 -12.46 -7.16
C LYS A 201 15.89 -13.02 -6.20
N HIS A 202 15.80 -12.55 -4.95
CA HIS A 202 14.72 -12.98 -4.05
C HIS A 202 13.47 -12.12 -4.25
N LEU A 203 12.37 -12.77 -4.66
CA LEU A 203 11.04 -12.17 -4.92
C LEU A 203 10.46 -11.42 -3.70
N THR A 204 10.84 -11.83 -2.48
CA THR A 204 10.45 -11.16 -1.24
C THR A 204 11.18 -9.84 -1.03
N ARG A 205 12.43 -9.72 -1.53
CA ARG A 205 13.23 -8.49 -1.41
C ARG A 205 12.79 -7.41 -2.40
N SER A 206 12.22 -7.76 -3.56
CA SER A 206 11.65 -6.78 -4.49
C SER A 206 10.39 -6.08 -3.97
N ARG A 207 9.76 -6.63 -2.92
CA ARG A 207 8.59 -6.07 -2.23
C ARG A 207 8.95 -5.02 -1.17
N LEU A 208 10.23 -4.93 -0.80
CA LEU A 208 10.68 -3.97 0.22
C LEU A 208 10.48 -2.56 -0.28
N PHE A 209 9.94 -1.66 0.56
CA PHE A 209 9.75 -0.24 0.25
C PHE A 209 10.97 0.41 -0.42
N ALA A 210 12.17 0.07 0.05
CA ALA A 210 13.44 0.57 -0.48
C ALA A 210 13.69 0.25 -1.97
N VAL A 211 12.92 -0.65 -2.60
CA VAL A 211 13.10 -1.06 -4.01
C VAL A 211 12.19 -0.30 -4.97
N PRO A 212 10.84 -0.37 -4.87
CA PRO A 212 9.97 0.34 -5.79
C PRO A 212 9.98 1.85 -5.53
N ALA A 213 10.23 2.30 -4.29
CA ALA A 213 10.16 3.73 -3.97
C ALA A 213 11.23 4.56 -4.70
N PRO A 214 12.55 4.23 -4.67
CA PRO A 214 13.55 4.96 -5.44
C PRO A 214 13.35 4.85 -6.95
N LYS A 215 12.91 3.68 -7.43
CA LYS A 215 12.62 3.46 -8.86
C LYS A 215 11.53 4.42 -9.36
N TRP A 216 10.36 4.38 -8.73
CA TRP A 216 9.24 5.25 -9.10
C TRP A 216 9.55 6.72 -8.88
N TRP A 217 10.39 7.05 -7.88
CA TRP A 217 10.80 8.42 -7.65
C TRP A 217 11.65 8.97 -8.78
N SER A 218 12.59 8.17 -9.28
CA SER A 218 13.48 8.54 -10.38
C SER A 218 12.75 8.70 -11.72
N GLU A 219 11.59 8.03 -11.90
CA GLU A 219 10.70 8.21 -13.04
C GLU A 219 9.94 9.57 -13.02
N LEU A 220 9.94 10.29 -11.90
CA LEU A 220 9.30 11.60 -11.79
C LEU A 220 10.12 12.71 -12.46
N SER A 221 9.42 13.70 -13.02
CA SER A 221 10.08 14.94 -13.48
C SER A 221 10.77 15.66 -12.31
N GLU A 222 11.85 16.37 -12.61
CA GLU A 222 12.60 17.15 -11.62
C GLU A 222 11.69 18.15 -10.90
N ASP A 223 10.84 18.87 -11.65
CA ASP A 223 9.85 19.82 -11.13
C ASP A 223 8.83 19.18 -10.16
N THR A 224 8.56 17.88 -10.29
CA THR A 224 7.74 17.16 -9.31
C THR A 224 8.54 16.85 -8.05
N ARG A 225 9.79 16.39 -8.19
CA ARG A 225 10.66 16.01 -7.06
C ARG A 225 11.08 17.19 -6.19
N THR A 226 11.32 18.35 -6.81
CA THR A 226 11.74 19.58 -6.12
C THR A 226 10.58 20.42 -5.60
N ALA A 227 9.34 19.90 -5.66
CA ALA A 227 8.15 20.61 -5.18
C ALA A 227 8.31 21.11 -3.73
N GLU A 228 8.07 22.41 -3.54
CA GLU A 228 8.27 23.15 -2.29
C GLU A 228 7.37 22.68 -1.14
N SER A 229 6.20 22.13 -1.47
CA SER A 229 5.25 21.62 -0.48
C SER A 229 4.63 20.29 -0.89
N LEU A 230 4.19 19.54 0.12
CA LEU A 230 3.47 18.29 -0.07
C LEU A 230 2.19 18.47 -0.90
N HIS A 231 1.52 19.62 -0.77
CA HIS A 231 0.31 19.92 -1.53
C HIS A 231 0.62 20.02 -3.04
N ILE A 232 1.66 20.79 -3.40
CA ILE A 232 2.12 20.93 -4.79
C ILE A 232 2.59 19.57 -5.32
N PHE A 233 3.36 18.83 -4.52
CA PHE A 233 3.82 17.48 -4.86
C PHE A 233 2.66 16.54 -5.18
N ARG A 234 1.66 16.44 -4.30
CA ARG A 234 0.48 15.56 -4.49
C ARG A 234 -0.30 15.93 -5.75
N ARG A 235 -0.45 17.22 -6.05
CA ARG A 235 -1.12 17.69 -7.27
C ARG A 235 -0.35 17.27 -8.53
N LYS A 236 0.95 17.59 -8.60
CA LYS A 236 1.81 17.22 -9.75
C LYS A 236 1.88 15.70 -9.94
N LEU A 237 2.03 14.96 -8.84
CA LEU A 237 2.08 13.50 -8.84
C LEU A 237 0.77 12.89 -9.35
N LYS A 238 -0.39 13.38 -8.89
CA LYS A 238 -1.69 12.89 -9.38
C LYS A 238 -1.84 13.14 -10.88
N THR A 239 -1.40 14.30 -11.38
CA THR A 239 -1.41 14.61 -12.81
C THR A 239 -0.48 13.70 -13.61
N HIS A 240 0.73 13.41 -13.10
CA HIS A 240 1.65 12.47 -13.74
C HIS A 240 1.01 11.08 -13.86
N LEU A 241 0.48 10.54 -12.77
CA LEU A 241 -0.08 9.18 -12.77
C LEU A 241 -1.29 9.03 -13.71
N PHE A 242 -2.13 10.06 -13.87
CA PHE A 242 -3.21 10.02 -14.87
C PHE A 242 -2.75 10.02 -16.32
N ARG A 243 -1.51 10.42 -16.62
CA ARG A 243 -0.96 10.39 -17.98
C ARG A 243 -0.40 9.01 -18.36
N LEU A 244 -0.10 8.18 -17.36
CA LEU A 244 0.42 6.82 -17.54
C LEU A 244 -0.71 5.80 -17.79
N ASP A 245 -1.98 6.19 -17.55
CA ASP A 245 -3.20 5.38 -17.70
C ASP A 245 -4.03 5.71 -18.95
#